data_AF-A0A1F9ZKM1-F1
#
_entry.id   AF-A0A1F9ZKM1-F1
#
_cell.length_a   1.000
_cell.length_b   1.000
_cell.length_c   1.000
_cell.angle_alpha   90.00
_cell.angle_beta   90.00
_cell.angle_gamma   90.00
#
_symmetry.space_group_name_H-M   'P 1'
#
loop_
_entity.id
_entity.type
_entity.pdbx_description
1 polymer ?
#
loop_
_entity_poly.entity_id
_entity_poly.type
_entity_poly.pdbx_seq_one_letter_code
_entity_poly.pdbx_strand_id
1 'polypeptide(L)'
;MLGGRTHGKSLETVPLAKPGSNAEEQYWRLFKELTLRPPKEGIVFLYVGINETTPEPKPSALQRLAAQSLLISRASYWVNNGKGRRSLDYENRLAKLLTLARRHHLPVIISTLAGNIRGFRPAASPRVRSDPTTSQTYAVARREESLGHTQAAAKIYAALLSLAGPDPGLLHPLAVHYLKSNRLADARALFVASHDTGTTLRPTREQNQAIRRMAARHGAALTDTKALFESASPAALPGNDLFRDAHHPNLRGYLLVAGGLARQMSRMLNIPILSPNLSEADLRTRLGYTSEDERSSAFKSFIWFCGEANIHADKEEALRMARRYLELGERTTGRPAPLYRLILALVAGNHATISRLLAHEETLLQDTEALRFVAGHREWTTWLVRRAGLSAPLEARAQRILDHAGEG
;
A
#
# COMPACT_ATOMS: atom_id res chain seq x y z
N MET A 1 16.61 16.08 9.07
CA MET A 1 16.40 16.16 10.53
C MET A 1 17.72 16.18 11.30
N LEU A 2 18.66 15.28 11.02
CA LEU A 2 19.92 15.15 11.77
C LEU A 2 21.13 15.87 11.14
N GLY A 3 20.94 16.71 10.11
CA GLY A 3 22.02 17.49 9.50
C GLY A 3 23.00 16.74 8.59
N GLY A 4 22.79 15.44 8.34
CA GLY A 4 23.63 14.66 7.42
C GLY A 4 25.04 14.36 7.95
N ARG A 5 25.31 14.65 9.23
CA ARG A 5 26.60 14.37 9.88
C ARG A 5 26.38 13.88 11.31
N THR A 6 27.27 13.01 11.78
CA THR A 6 27.33 12.54 13.17
C THR A 6 28.77 12.44 13.61
N HIS A 7 29.12 13.04 14.76
CA HIS A 7 30.49 13.01 15.30
C HIS A 7 31.56 13.38 14.27
N GLY A 8 31.30 14.42 13.47
CA GLY A 8 32.21 14.90 12.42
C GLY A 8 32.20 14.10 11.10
N LYS A 9 31.62 12.89 11.06
CA LYS A 9 31.50 12.06 9.86
C LYS A 9 30.21 12.37 9.08
N SER A 10 30.25 12.32 7.75
CA SER A 10 29.05 12.37 6.91
C SER A 10 28.25 11.08 7.04
N LEU A 11 26.92 11.20 7.04
CA LEU A 11 26.01 10.07 6.97
C LEU A 11 25.75 9.70 5.51
N GLU A 12 25.92 8.42 5.19
CA GLU A 12 25.48 7.84 3.92
C GLU A 12 24.23 7.00 4.15
N THR A 13 23.25 7.11 3.24
CA THR A 13 22.03 6.31 3.28
C THR A 13 22.04 5.29 2.15
N VAL A 14 21.94 4.01 2.48
CA VAL A 14 21.87 2.91 1.50
C VAL A 14 20.42 2.39 1.42
N PRO A 15 19.64 2.76 0.40
CA PRO A 15 18.25 2.31 0.28
C PRO A 15 18.19 0.86 -0.19
N LEU A 16 17.77 -0.05 0.71
CA LEU A 16 17.55 -1.47 0.38
C LEU A 16 16.09 -1.76 -0.01
N ALA A 17 15.17 -0.84 0.29
CA ALA A 17 13.74 -0.98 0.03
C ALA A 17 13.43 -1.23 -1.47
N LYS A 18 12.48 -2.13 -1.74
CA LYS A 18 11.93 -2.37 -3.08
C LYS A 18 10.41 -2.43 -3.00
N PRO A 19 9.67 -1.86 -3.97
CA PRO A 19 8.22 -2.02 -4.05
C PRO A 19 7.80 -3.50 -4.01
N GLY A 20 6.76 -3.80 -3.23
CA GLY A 20 6.19 -5.15 -3.11
C GLY A 20 7.04 -6.16 -2.32
N SER A 21 8.20 -5.76 -1.77
CA SER A 21 9.07 -6.68 -1.05
C SER A 21 8.56 -7.02 0.35
N ASN A 22 8.75 -8.27 0.74
CA ASN A 22 8.51 -8.77 2.09
C ASN A 22 9.83 -8.84 2.89
N ALA A 23 9.77 -9.23 4.15
CA ALA A 23 10.87 -9.33 5.09
C ALA A 23 11.93 -10.35 4.65
N GLU A 24 11.56 -11.39 3.91
CA GLU A 24 12.51 -12.37 3.38
C GLU A 24 13.31 -11.81 2.21
N GLU A 25 12.66 -11.10 1.29
CA GLU A 25 13.36 -10.36 0.24
C GLU A 25 14.29 -9.28 0.82
N GLN A 26 13.83 -8.58 1.87
CA GLN A 26 14.66 -7.61 2.59
C GLN A 26 15.85 -8.27 3.28
N TYR A 27 15.70 -9.47 3.82
CA TYR A 27 16.81 -10.24 4.38
C TYR A 27 17.89 -10.49 3.34
N TRP A 28 17.53 -10.96 2.15
CA TRP A 28 18.52 -11.26 1.10
C TRP A 28 19.22 -10.00 0.59
N ARG A 29 18.52 -8.87 0.55
CA ARG A 29 19.11 -7.58 0.17
C ARG A 29 20.10 -7.09 1.21
N LEU A 30 19.72 -7.12 2.48
CA LEU A 30 20.63 -6.77 3.57
C LEU A 30 21.83 -7.70 3.61
N PHE A 31 21.61 -9.00 3.46
CA PHE A 31 22.68 -10.00 3.40
C PHE A 31 23.67 -9.70 2.27
N LYS A 32 23.15 -9.44 1.06
CA LYS A 32 23.98 -9.08 -0.09
C LYS A 32 24.79 -7.81 0.18
N GLU A 33 24.17 -6.77 0.72
CA GLU A 33 24.85 -5.50 1.02
C GLU A 33 25.96 -5.72 2.05
N LEU A 34 25.66 -6.37 3.17
CA LEU A 34 26.64 -6.62 4.23
C LEU A 34 27.75 -7.60 3.80
N THR A 35 27.52 -8.42 2.79
CA THR A 35 28.55 -9.33 2.24
C THR A 35 29.47 -8.62 1.26
N LEU A 36 28.90 -7.82 0.35
CA LEU A 36 29.66 -7.19 -0.72
C LEU A 36 30.31 -5.87 -0.30
N ARG A 37 29.65 -5.14 0.60
CA ARG A 37 30.01 -3.79 1.04
C ARG A 37 29.74 -3.63 2.55
N PRO A 38 30.40 -4.41 3.42
CA PRO A 38 30.19 -4.30 4.86
C PRO A 38 30.54 -2.89 5.34
N PRO A 39 29.61 -2.17 6.01
CA PRO A 39 29.93 -0.89 6.60
C PRO A 39 30.84 -1.06 7.82
N LYS A 40 31.72 -0.08 8.08
CA LYS A 40 32.53 -0.03 9.30
C LYS A 40 31.66 0.28 10.53
N GLU A 41 30.74 1.22 10.38
CA GLU A 41 29.77 1.68 11.38
C GLU A 41 28.46 1.96 10.64
N GLY A 42 27.32 1.70 11.27
CA GLY A 42 26.03 1.97 10.66
C GLY A 42 24.86 1.63 11.56
N ILE A 43 23.66 1.96 11.10
CA ILE A 43 22.39 1.60 11.74
C ILE A 43 21.49 0.99 10.67
N VAL A 44 20.79 -0.08 11.02
CA VAL A 44 19.75 -0.66 10.15
C VAL A 44 18.38 -0.13 10.57
N PHE A 45 17.64 0.44 9.62
CA PHE A 45 16.24 0.80 9.81
C PHE A 45 15.34 -0.28 9.21
N LEU A 46 14.45 -0.86 10.02
CA LEU A 46 13.49 -1.86 9.60
C LEU A 46 12.07 -1.29 9.65
N TYR A 47 11.52 -1.01 8.47
CA TYR A 47 10.11 -0.69 8.22
C TYR A 47 9.57 -1.67 7.18
N VAL A 48 9.14 -2.84 7.63
CA VAL A 48 8.79 -3.99 6.77
C VAL A 48 7.64 -4.81 7.37
N GLY A 49 6.81 -5.39 6.51
CA GLY A 49 5.70 -6.28 6.90
C GLY A 49 4.39 -6.02 6.17
N ILE A 50 4.22 -4.88 5.50
CA ILE A 50 2.94 -4.60 4.82
C ILE A 50 2.58 -5.68 3.79
N ASN A 51 3.57 -6.33 3.16
CA ASN A 51 3.35 -7.38 2.16
C ASN A 51 3.18 -8.79 2.76
N GLU A 52 3.06 -8.88 4.09
CA GLU A 52 2.92 -10.12 4.86
C GLU A 52 1.49 -10.31 5.34
N THR A 53 0.63 -9.33 5.06
CA THR A 53 -0.80 -9.37 5.36
C THR A 53 -1.60 -10.20 4.35
N THR A 54 -0.95 -10.67 3.27
CA THR A 54 -1.54 -11.67 2.37
C THR A 54 -1.43 -13.06 2.98
N PRO A 55 -2.53 -13.80 3.21
CA PRO A 55 -2.45 -15.14 3.80
C PRO A 55 -1.60 -16.06 2.92
N GLU A 56 -0.59 -16.67 3.55
CA GLU A 56 0.31 -17.63 2.92
C GLU A 56 -0.30 -19.05 3.02
N PRO A 57 -0.18 -19.90 1.99
CA PRO A 57 -0.51 -21.32 2.14
C PRO A 57 0.40 -21.97 3.20
N LYS A 58 -0.16 -22.85 4.04
CA LYS A 58 0.61 -23.55 5.09
C LYS A 58 1.77 -24.34 4.47
N PRO A 59 2.98 -24.27 5.04
CA PRO A 59 4.12 -25.01 4.51
C PRO A 59 3.96 -26.52 4.72
N SER A 60 4.37 -27.31 3.73
CA SER A 60 4.47 -28.77 3.84
C SER A 60 5.60 -29.17 4.80
N ALA A 61 5.58 -30.42 5.28
CA ALA A 61 6.60 -30.93 6.20
C ALA A 61 8.03 -30.82 5.64
N LEU A 62 8.20 -31.05 4.34
CA LEU A 62 9.48 -30.92 3.63
C LEU A 62 9.98 -29.46 3.60
N GLN A 63 9.07 -28.49 3.54
CA GLN A 63 9.40 -27.06 3.53
C GLN A 63 9.86 -26.56 4.91
N ARG A 64 9.32 -27.13 6.00
CA ARG A 64 9.81 -26.86 7.36
C ARG A 64 11.25 -27.35 7.56
N LEU A 65 11.60 -28.50 6.98
CA LEU A 65 12.96 -29.04 6.98
C LEU A 65 13.91 -28.21 6.12
N ALA A 66 13.49 -27.78 4.92
CA ALA A 66 14.30 -26.93 4.05
C ALA A 66 14.57 -25.53 4.65
N ALA A 67 13.63 -24.96 5.41
CA ALA A 67 13.79 -23.68 6.09
C ALA A 67 14.87 -23.69 7.19
N GLN A 68 15.28 -24.87 7.67
CA GLN A 68 16.36 -25.06 8.64
C GLN A 68 17.75 -25.16 7.98
N SER A 69 17.82 -25.23 6.64
CA SER A 69 19.08 -25.34 5.89
C SER A 69 19.37 -24.09 5.06
N LEU A 70 20.43 -23.37 5.44
CA LEU A 70 20.92 -22.17 4.74
C LEU A 70 21.24 -22.42 3.27
N LEU A 71 21.81 -23.59 2.93
CA LEU A 71 22.23 -23.95 1.58
C LEU A 71 21.04 -24.20 0.63
N ILE A 72 19.98 -24.86 1.12
CA ILE A 72 18.78 -25.15 0.32
C ILE A 72 17.95 -23.88 0.08
N SER A 73 17.86 -22.99 1.08
CA SER A 73 17.19 -21.69 0.92
C SER A 73 17.88 -20.79 -0.12
N ARG A 74 19.23 -20.87 -0.18
CA ARG A 74 20.05 -20.12 -1.13
C ARG A 74 19.82 -20.60 -2.55
N ALA A 75 19.85 -21.91 -2.81
CA ALA A 75 19.58 -22.47 -4.14
C ALA A 75 18.14 -22.15 -4.62
N SER A 76 17.15 -22.23 -3.73
CA SER A 76 15.75 -21.94 -4.06
C SER A 76 15.47 -20.46 -4.41
N TYR A 77 16.18 -19.52 -3.78
CA TYR A 77 16.08 -18.09 -4.09
C TYR A 77 16.61 -17.77 -5.51
N TRP A 78 17.75 -18.36 -5.88
CA TRP A 78 18.39 -18.13 -7.19
C TRP A 78 17.62 -18.80 -8.35
N VAL A 79 17.10 -20.00 -8.14
CA VAL A 79 16.35 -20.73 -9.18
C VAL A 79 14.99 -20.08 -9.50
N ASN A 80 14.40 -19.34 -8.56
CA ASN A 80 13.04 -18.81 -8.72
C ASN A 80 12.96 -17.31 -9.07
N ASN A 81 14.04 -16.60 -9.36
CA ASN A 81 14.00 -15.16 -9.69
C ASN A 81 13.15 -14.30 -8.70
N GLY A 82 13.14 -14.65 -7.41
CA GLY A 82 12.30 -14.00 -6.40
C GLY A 82 10.80 -14.33 -6.44
N LYS A 83 10.35 -15.27 -7.29
CA LYS A 83 8.97 -15.79 -7.32
C LYS A 83 8.77 -17.05 -6.44
N GLY A 84 9.77 -17.39 -5.61
CA GLY A 84 9.78 -18.60 -4.79
C GLY A 84 9.07 -18.42 -3.45
N ARG A 85 7.91 -19.08 -3.32
CA ARG A 85 7.26 -19.59 -2.09
C ARG A 85 7.50 -18.82 -0.78
N ARG A 86 6.48 -18.02 -0.46
CA ARG A 86 6.28 -17.33 0.82
C ARG A 86 5.83 -18.33 1.90
N SER A 87 6.76 -18.91 2.68
CA SER A 87 6.39 -19.60 3.93
C SER A 87 7.49 -19.48 4.99
N LEU A 88 7.20 -18.73 6.06
CA LEU A 88 7.76 -18.78 7.42
C LEU A 88 7.01 -17.71 8.23
N ASP A 89 6.68 -18.00 9.50
CA ASP A 89 6.04 -17.05 10.42
C ASP A 89 6.72 -15.67 10.36
N TYR A 90 5.95 -14.59 10.34
CA TYR A 90 6.45 -13.22 10.17
C TYR A 90 7.52 -12.87 11.22
N GLU A 91 7.35 -13.35 12.45
CA GLU A 91 8.36 -13.26 13.51
C GLU A 91 9.68 -13.91 13.11
N ASN A 92 9.67 -15.11 12.53
CA ASN A 92 10.90 -15.78 12.11
C ASN A 92 11.66 -14.98 11.04
N ARG A 93 10.95 -14.33 10.10
CA ARG A 93 11.58 -13.46 9.10
C ARG A 93 12.18 -12.21 9.73
N LEU A 94 11.46 -11.56 10.66
CA LEU A 94 12.00 -10.45 11.44
C LEU A 94 13.24 -10.88 12.24
N ALA A 95 13.18 -12.05 12.91
CA ALA A 95 14.29 -12.59 13.68
C ALA A 95 15.54 -12.83 12.82
N LYS A 96 15.39 -13.27 11.56
CA LYS A 96 16.50 -13.40 10.60
C LYS A 96 17.16 -12.05 10.31
N LEU A 97 16.37 -11.03 9.99
CA LEU A 97 16.86 -9.66 9.75
C LEU A 97 17.60 -9.10 10.97
N LEU A 98 16.99 -9.22 12.16
CA LEU A 98 17.55 -8.74 13.43
C LEU A 98 18.84 -9.47 13.79
N THR A 99 18.86 -10.80 13.61
CA THR A 99 20.06 -11.62 13.87
C THR A 99 21.18 -11.29 12.90
N LEU A 100 20.86 -11.06 11.62
CA LEU A 100 21.85 -10.68 10.62
C LEU A 100 22.50 -9.34 10.97
N ALA A 101 21.71 -8.30 11.27
CA ALA A 101 22.23 -7.01 11.69
C ALA A 101 23.11 -7.13 12.95
N ARG A 102 22.66 -7.90 13.95
CA ARG A 102 23.42 -8.16 15.18
C ARG A 102 24.75 -8.85 14.92
N ARG A 103 24.82 -9.83 14.00
CA ARG A 103 26.07 -10.52 13.62
C ARG A 103 27.10 -9.58 13.00
N HIS A 104 26.65 -8.49 12.37
CA HIS A 104 27.51 -7.44 11.84
C HIS A 104 27.68 -6.27 12.82
N HIS A 105 27.28 -6.43 14.09
CA HIS A 105 27.37 -5.40 15.13
C HIS A 105 26.64 -4.09 14.78
N LEU A 106 25.61 -4.17 13.94
CA LEU A 106 24.80 -3.02 13.56
C LEU A 106 23.58 -2.90 14.49
N PRO A 107 23.42 -1.80 15.24
CA PRO A 107 22.19 -1.54 15.96
C PRO A 107 21.01 -1.42 14.98
N VAL A 108 19.84 -1.80 15.46
CA VAL A 108 18.61 -1.80 14.67
C VAL A 108 17.58 -0.86 15.29
N ILE A 109 16.97 -0.03 14.45
CA ILE A 109 15.72 0.64 14.77
C ILE A 109 14.62 -0.03 13.95
N ILE A 110 13.70 -0.71 14.62
CA ILE A 110 12.54 -1.35 14.01
C ILE A 110 11.29 -0.54 14.29
N SER A 111 10.39 -0.48 13.32
CA SER A 111 9.16 0.31 13.41
C SER A 111 7.94 -0.59 13.34
N THR A 112 6.89 -0.26 14.12
CA THR A 112 5.53 -0.73 13.83
C THR A 112 5.08 -0.27 12.44
N LEU A 113 3.90 -0.70 12.01
CA LEU A 113 3.30 -0.30 10.74
C LEU A 113 1.95 0.39 11.00
N ALA A 114 1.70 1.47 10.27
CA ALA A 114 0.42 2.15 10.23
C ALA A 114 -0.29 1.84 8.90
N GLY A 115 -1.62 1.86 8.90
CA GLY A 115 -2.44 1.68 7.71
C GLY A 115 -3.55 2.72 7.63
N ASN A 116 -4.15 2.87 6.45
CA ASN A 116 -5.28 3.75 6.22
C ASN A 116 -6.57 3.13 6.76
N ILE A 117 -6.87 3.42 8.02
CA ILE A 117 -7.95 2.77 8.74
C ILE A 117 -9.31 3.29 8.31
N ARG A 118 -9.44 4.61 8.25
CA ARG A 118 -10.70 5.31 8.01
C ARG A 118 -10.96 5.50 6.52
N GLY A 119 -9.92 5.82 5.76
CA GLY A 119 -10.03 6.33 4.39
C GLY A 119 -10.07 5.27 3.30
N PHE A 120 -9.85 4.00 3.61
CA PHE A 120 -9.90 2.89 2.67
C PHE A 120 -11.00 1.88 3.04
N ARG A 121 -11.97 1.70 2.15
CA ARG A 121 -13.08 0.74 2.28
C ARG A 121 -12.67 -0.64 1.73
N PRO A 122 -12.66 -1.71 2.55
CA PRO A 122 -12.50 -3.07 2.05
C PRO A 122 -13.70 -3.53 1.26
N ALA A 123 -13.49 -4.43 0.30
CA ALA A 123 -14.61 -5.15 -0.29
C ALA A 123 -15.21 -6.17 0.67
N ALA A 124 -16.51 -6.40 0.50
CA ALA A 124 -17.20 -7.50 1.14
C ALA A 124 -16.67 -8.84 0.62
N SER A 125 -16.51 -9.81 1.52
CA SER A 125 -16.03 -11.15 1.13
C SER A 125 -16.99 -11.83 0.16
N PRO A 126 -16.53 -12.86 -0.58
CA PRO A 126 -17.42 -13.67 -1.41
C PRO A 126 -18.63 -14.22 -0.64
N ARG A 127 -18.48 -14.55 0.66
CA ARG A 127 -19.58 -15.03 1.50
C ARG A 127 -20.75 -14.05 1.54
N VAL A 128 -20.49 -12.75 1.73
CA VAL A 128 -21.52 -11.71 1.76
C VAL A 128 -22.13 -11.47 0.37
N ARG A 129 -21.35 -11.67 -0.69
CA ARG A 129 -21.74 -11.33 -2.07
C ARG A 129 -22.45 -12.46 -2.82
N SER A 130 -22.17 -13.71 -2.46
CA SER A 130 -22.65 -14.89 -3.18
C SER A 130 -23.96 -15.45 -2.62
N ASP A 131 -24.25 -15.24 -1.34
CA ASP A 131 -25.57 -15.59 -0.79
C ASP A 131 -26.63 -14.57 -1.25
N PRO A 132 -27.75 -15.00 -1.87
CA PRO A 132 -28.75 -14.08 -2.41
C PRO A 132 -29.33 -13.12 -1.37
N THR A 133 -29.58 -13.61 -0.15
CA THR A 133 -30.20 -12.83 0.93
C THR A 133 -29.25 -11.73 1.41
N THR A 134 -28.01 -12.10 1.73
CA THR A 134 -27.00 -11.13 2.17
C THR A 134 -26.63 -10.16 1.06
N SER A 135 -26.54 -10.63 -0.19
CA SER A 135 -26.16 -9.82 -1.34
C SER A 135 -27.22 -8.76 -1.66
N GLN A 136 -28.51 -9.15 -1.69
CA GLN A 136 -29.61 -8.21 -1.88
C GLN A 136 -29.68 -7.19 -0.74
N THR A 137 -29.54 -7.65 0.51
CA THR A 137 -29.56 -6.76 1.68
C THR A 137 -28.36 -5.80 1.69
N TYR A 138 -27.18 -6.26 1.27
CA TYR A 138 -26.00 -5.41 1.09
C TYR A 138 -26.23 -4.34 0.02
N ALA A 139 -26.88 -4.68 -1.10
CA ALA A 139 -27.24 -3.69 -2.13
C ALA A 139 -28.21 -2.61 -1.59
N VAL A 140 -29.16 -2.99 -0.72
CA VAL A 140 -30.04 -2.01 -0.05
C VAL A 140 -29.23 -1.10 0.88
N ALA A 141 -28.33 -1.66 1.71
CA ALA A 141 -27.46 -0.86 2.58
C ALA A 141 -26.67 0.20 1.78
N ARG A 142 -26.21 -0.19 0.59
CA ARG A 142 -25.48 0.68 -0.33
C ARG A 142 -26.29 1.78 -0.96
N ARG A 143 -27.54 1.48 -1.29
CA ARG A 143 -28.49 2.49 -1.75
C ARG A 143 -28.78 3.51 -0.66
N GLU A 144 -29.04 3.07 0.57
CA GLU A 144 -29.26 3.99 1.69
C GLU A 144 -28.01 4.86 1.96
N GLU A 145 -26.81 4.27 1.84
CA GLU A 145 -25.55 5.01 1.96
C GLU A 145 -25.39 6.08 0.88
N SER A 146 -25.71 5.77 -0.39
CA SER A 146 -25.61 6.74 -1.50
C SER A 146 -26.64 7.86 -1.42
N LEU A 147 -27.79 7.60 -0.79
CA LEU A 147 -28.81 8.60 -0.46
C LEU A 147 -28.46 9.44 0.79
N GLY A 148 -27.38 9.09 1.50
CA GLY A 148 -26.96 9.80 2.71
C GLY A 148 -27.74 9.43 3.98
N HIS A 149 -28.60 8.41 3.93
CA HIS A 149 -29.43 7.95 5.05
C HIS A 149 -28.60 7.19 6.10
N THR A 150 -27.82 7.93 6.87
CA THR A 150 -26.78 7.39 7.78
C THR A 150 -27.32 6.38 8.79
N GLN A 151 -28.46 6.65 9.43
CA GLN A 151 -29.03 5.74 10.43
C GLN A 151 -29.63 4.47 9.81
N ALA A 152 -30.32 4.61 8.67
CA ALA A 152 -30.90 3.47 7.96
C ALA A 152 -29.81 2.51 7.46
N ALA A 153 -28.77 3.05 6.79
CA ALA A 153 -27.63 2.27 6.33
C ALA A 153 -26.92 1.56 7.49
N ALA A 154 -26.67 2.26 8.61
CA ALA A 154 -26.06 1.66 9.79
C ALA A 154 -26.87 0.49 10.36
N LYS A 155 -28.20 0.62 10.44
CA LYS A 155 -29.09 -0.45 10.91
C LYS A 155 -29.00 -1.69 10.01
N ILE A 156 -28.95 -1.50 8.69
CA ILE A 156 -28.86 -2.60 7.72
C ILE A 156 -27.49 -3.28 7.81
N TYR A 157 -26.39 -2.53 7.88
CA TYR A 157 -25.05 -3.11 8.05
C TYR A 157 -24.93 -3.90 9.37
N ALA A 158 -25.51 -3.40 10.46
CA ALA A 158 -25.55 -4.12 11.73
C ALA A 158 -26.34 -5.44 11.62
N ALA A 159 -27.50 -5.44 10.97
CA ALA A 159 -28.27 -6.65 10.71
C ALA A 159 -27.51 -7.66 9.84
N LEU A 160 -26.81 -7.19 8.80
CA LEU A 160 -25.94 -8.00 7.97
C LEU A 160 -24.79 -8.64 8.77
N LEU A 161 -24.19 -7.92 9.71
CA LEU A 161 -23.16 -8.48 10.60
C LEU A 161 -23.72 -9.59 11.50
N SER A 162 -24.95 -9.44 12.00
CA SER A 162 -25.63 -10.48 12.78
C SER A 162 -25.92 -11.72 11.95
N LEU A 163 -26.24 -11.56 10.66
CA LEU A 163 -26.59 -12.66 9.75
C LEU A 163 -25.35 -13.37 9.19
N ALA A 164 -24.38 -12.61 8.68
CA ALA A 164 -23.24 -13.14 7.93
C ALA A 164 -21.96 -13.28 8.78
N GLY A 165 -21.98 -12.78 10.02
CA GLY A 165 -20.80 -12.68 10.88
C GLY A 165 -19.83 -11.55 10.49
N PRO A 166 -18.69 -11.44 11.19
CA PRO A 166 -17.69 -10.40 10.92
C PRO A 166 -17.17 -10.46 9.48
N ASP A 167 -17.22 -9.32 8.81
CA ASP A 167 -16.73 -9.13 7.44
C ASP A 167 -16.18 -7.71 7.30
N PRO A 168 -14.99 -7.51 6.73
CA PRO A 168 -14.38 -6.19 6.63
C PRO A 168 -15.21 -5.21 5.78
N GLY A 169 -15.92 -5.70 4.75
CA GLY A 169 -16.82 -4.89 3.92
C GLY A 169 -18.17 -4.56 4.57
N LEU A 170 -18.46 -5.10 5.75
CA LEU A 170 -19.61 -4.75 6.58
C LEU A 170 -19.21 -3.92 7.82
N LEU A 171 -18.09 -4.29 8.45
CA LEU A 171 -17.55 -3.62 9.63
C LEU A 171 -17.11 -2.19 9.35
N HIS A 172 -16.36 -1.96 8.25
CA HIS A 172 -15.85 -0.63 7.90
C HIS A 172 -16.97 0.38 7.59
N PRO A 173 -17.97 0.07 6.75
CA PRO A 173 -19.06 1.02 6.47
C PRO A 173 -19.88 1.35 7.72
N LEU A 174 -20.16 0.35 8.57
CA LEU A 174 -20.82 0.59 9.85
C LEU A 174 -20.00 1.54 10.74
N ALA A 175 -18.68 1.34 10.81
CA ALA A 175 -17.77 2.22 11.54
C ALA A 175 -17.83 3.67 11.02
N VAL A 176 -17.89 3.85 9.69
CA VAL A 176 -18.04 5.18 9.06
C VAL A 176 -19.35 5.84 9.51
N HIS A 177 -20.47 5.12 9.51
CA HIS A 177 -21.75 5.69 9.95
C HIS A 177 -21.78 6.00 11.45
N TYR A 178 -21.15 5.17 12.28
CA TYR A 178 -20.99 5.46 13.71
C TYR A 178 -20.12 6.69 13.95
N LEU A 179 -19.04 6.85 13.18
CA LEU A 179 -18.21 8.06 13.24
C LEU A 179 -19.01 9.31 12.84
N LYS A 180 -19.81 9.25 11.76
CA LYS A 180 -20.71 10.35 11.34
C LYS A 180 -21.76 10.69 12.40
N SER A 181 -22.17 9.71 13.20
CA SER A 181 -23.16 9.87 14.28
C SER A 181 -22.50 10.19 15.64
N ASN A 182 -21.24 10.61 15.65
CA ASN A 182 -20.45 10.93 16.84
C ASN A 182 -20.30 9.77 17.86
N ARG A 183 -20.50 8.52 17.44
CA ARG A 183 -20.27 7.31 18.24
C ARG A 183 -18.83 6.86 18.11
N LEU A 184 -17.91 7.69 18.61
CA LEU A 184 -16.48 7.55 18.35
C LEU A 184 -15.87 6.24 18.87
N ALA A 185 -16.24 5.82 20.08
CA ALA A 185 -15.72 4.59 20.67
C ALA A 185 -16.13 3.35 19.85
N ASP A 186 -17.41 3.27 19.50
CA ASP A 186 -17.95 2.17 18.69
C ASP A 186 -17.34 2.15 17.28
N ALA A 187 -17.21 3.32 16.66
CA ALA A 187 -16.56 3.45 15.36
C ALA A 187 -15.11 2.93 15.40
N ARG A 188 -14.33 3.32 16.41
CA ARG A 188 -12.94 2.86 16.58
C ARG A 188 -12.88 1.33 16.73
N ALA A 189 -13.74 0.74 17.55
CA ALA A 189 -13.78 -0.71 17.75
C ALA A 189 -14.07 -1.45 16.43
N LEU A 190 -15.05 -0.99 15.65
CA LEU A 190 -15.41 -1.58 14.36
C LEU A 190 -14.31 -1.40 13.30
N PHE A 191 -13.68 -0.23 13.26
CA PHE A 191 -12.53 0.00 12.38
C PHE A 191 -11.41 -0.98 12.70
N VAL A 192 -11.02 -1.14 13.97
CA VAL A 192 -9.99 -2.11 14.38
C VAL A 192 -10.40 -3.54 14.00
N ALA A 193 -11.64 -3.94 14.29
CA ALA A 193 -12.14 -5.27 13.95
C ALA A 193 -12.11 -5.52 12.43
N SER A 194 -12.44 -4.52 11.62
CA SER A 194 -12.36 -4.60 10.16
C SER A 194 -10.94 -4.86 9.65
N HIS A 195 -9.91 -4.47 10.40
CA HIS A 195 -8.52 -4.64 9.99
C HIS A 195 -7.95 -6.00 10.36
N ASP A 196 -8.38 -6.55 11.48
CA ASP A 196 -7.95 -7.87 11.93
C ASP A 196 -8.75 -9.00 11.27
N THR A 197 -9.83 -8.67 10.55
CA THR A 197 -10.68 -9.66 9.87
C THR A 197 -10.38 -9.71 8.38
N GLY A 198 -9.93 -10.89 7.91
CA GLY A 198 -9.69 -11.17 6.50
C GLY A 198 -8.33 -10.71 5.98
N THR A 199 -8.11 -10.88 4.66
CA THR A 199 -6.91 -10.37 3.99
C THR A 199 -7.01 -8.86 3.90
N THR A 200 -6.28 -8.15 4.75
CA THR A 200 -6.28 -6.70 4.73
C THR A 200 -5.00 -6.21 4.06
N LEU A 201 -5.10 -5.29 3.10
CA LEU A 201 -3.95 -4.60 2.50
C LEU A 201 -3.30 -3.63 3.52
N ARG A 202 -3.41 -3.91 4.81
CA ARG A 202 -3.15 -3.03 5.95
C ARG A 202 -2.61 -3.84 7.12
N PRO A 203 -1.74 -3.26 7.97
CA PRO A 203 -1.19 -3.99 9.11
C PRO A 203 -2.26 -4.32 10.16
N THR A 204 -2.19 -5.55 10.71
CA THR A 204 -3.09 -6.00 11.78
C THR A 204 -2.54 -5.67 13.17
N ARG A 205 -3.38 -5.82 14.22
CA ARG A 205 -2.90 -5.74 15.61
C ARG A 205 -1.84 -6.80 15.91
N GLU A 206 -2.09 -8.04 15.50
CA GLU A 206 -1.17 -9.16 15.73
C GLU A 206 0.20 -8.90 15.09
N GLN A 207 0.21 -8.38 13.86
CA GLN A 207 1.44 -8.05 13.18
C GLN A 207 2.27 -6.99 13.93
N ASN A 208 1.62 -5.94 14.41
CA ASN A 208 2.29 -4.93 15.21
C ASN A 208 2.75 -5.46 16.57
N GLN A 209 2.05 -6.42 17.16
CA GLN A 209 2.51 -7.09 18.38
C GLN A 209 3.74 -7.96 18.12
N ALA A 210 3.78 -8.70 17.00
CA ALA A 210 4.95 -9.46 16.56
C ALA A 210 6.19 -8.57 16.43
N ILE A 211 6.06 -7.38 15.81
CA ILE A 211 7.15 -6.39 15.72
C ILE A 211 7.66 -6.00 17.12
N ARG A 212 6.76 -5.69 18.06
CA ARG A 212 7.12 -5.29 19.43
C ARG A 212 7.84 -6.41 20.17
N ARG A 213 7.31 -7.64 20.10
CA ARG A 213 7.93 -8.83 20.71
C ARG A 213 9.33 -9.04 20.13
N MET A 214 9.50 -8.89 18.83
CA MET A 214 10.78 -9.09 18.17
C MET A 214 11.80 -7.98 18.48
N ALA A 215 11.34 -6.73 18.57
CA ALA A 215 12.17 -5.62 19.03
C ALA A 215 12.72 -5.90 20.43
N ALA A 216 11.85 -6.25 21.38
CA ALA A 216 12.23 -6.56 22.75
C ALA A 216 13.18 -7.76 22.83
N ARG A 217 12.86 -8.88 22.15
CA ARG A 217 13.67 -10.11 22.19
C ARG A 217 15.09 -9.92 21.64
N HIS A 218 15.28 -9.06 20.65
CA HIS A 218 16.59 -8.84 20.00
C HIS A 218 17.30 -7.56 20.43
N GLY A 219 16.74 -6.80 21.39
CA GLY A 219 17.31 -5.54 21.85
C GLY A 219 17.32 -4.44 20.77
N ALA A 220 16.39 -4.48 19.82
CA ALA A 220 16.26 -3.43 18.80
C ALA A 220 15.46 -2.24 19.36
N ALA A 221 15.85 -1.02 18.98
CA ALA A 221 15.11 0.17 19.34
C ALA A 221 13.78 0.21 18.57
N LEU A 222 12.66 0.42 19.28
CA LEU A 222 11.33 0.43 18.68
C LEU A 222 10.85 1.86 18.37
N THR A 223 10.39 2.10 17.14
CA THR A 223 9.62 3.28 16.77
C THR A 223 8.14 2.91 16.62
N ASP A 224 7.29 3.45 17.49
CA ASP A 224 5.84 3.23 17.42
C ASP A 224 5.17 4.18 16.41
N THR A 225 5.44 3.97 15.13
CA THR A 225 4.82 4.73 14.04
C THR A 225 3.31 4.60 14.02
N LYS A 226 2.73 3.47 14.46
CA LYS A 226 1.27 3.33 14.57
C LYS A 226 0.72 4.42 15.48
N ALA A 227 1.28 4.56 16.69
CA ALA A 227 0.87 5.60 17.62
C ALA A 227 1.13 7.03 17.10
N LEU A 228 2.21 7.24 16.32
CA LEU A 228 2.49 8.53 15.69
C LEU A 228 1.42 8.92 14.67
N PHE A 229 0.98 7.97 13.84
CA PHE A 229 -0.09 8.21 12.88
C PHE A 229 -1.43 8.45 13.58
N GLU A 230 -1.76 7.65 14.59
CA GLU A 230 -2.99 7.83 15.37
C GLU A 230 -3.02 9.21 16.03
N SER A 231 -1.93 9.64 16.67
CA SER A 231 -1.84 10.96 17.31
C SER A 231 -1.96 12.12 16.32
N ALA A 232 -1.53 11.93 15.07
CA ALA A 232 -1.59 12.93 14.02
C ALA A 232 -2.92 12.96 13.25
N SER A 233 -3.83 12.02 13.55
CA SER A 233 -5.06 11.81 12.78
C SER A 233 -6.29 12.31 13.52
N PRO A 234 -7.29 12.87 12.81
CA PRO A 234 -8.60 13.17 13.39
C PRO A 234 -9.18 11.93 14.07
N ALA A 235 -9.71 12.11 15.29
CA ALA A 235 -10.32 11.03 16.05
C ALA A 235 -9.39 9.82 16.30
N ALA A 236 -8.07 9.98 16.20
CA ALA A 236 -7.08 8.89 16.26
C ALA A 236 -7.33 7.77 15.24
N LEU A 237 -7.90 8.12 14.08
CA LEU A 237 -8.26 7.19 13.01
C LEU A 237 -7.59 7.62 11.70
N PRO A 238 -6.38 7.10 11.41
CA PRO A 238 -5.63 7.47 10.22
C PRO A 238 -6.42 7.24 8.94
N GLY A 239 -6.38 8.23 8.05
CA GLY A 239 -7.15 8.27 6.82
C GLY A 239 -6.33 8.74 5.62
N ASN A 240 -7.03 9.17 4.58
CA ASN A 240 -6.45 9.76 3.36
C ASN A 240 -5.69 11.08 3.62
N ASP A 241 -5.76 11.61 4.84
CA ASP A 241 -4.95 12.75 5.30
C ASP A 241 -3.48 12.38 5.55
N LEU A 242 -3.17 11.10 5.80
CA LEU A 242 -1.81 10.59 6.00
C LEU A 242 -1.41 9.47 5.03
N PHE A 243 -2.35 8.96 4.24
CA PHE A 243 -2.16 7.86 3.30
C PHE A 243 -2.63 8.21 1.90
N ARG A 244 -1.99 7.62 0.89
CA ARG A 244 -2.44 7.70 -0.51
C ARG A 244 -3.45 6.61 -0.86
N ASP A 245 -3.24 5.41 -0.35
CA ASP A 245 -4.08 4.24 -0.60
C ASP A 245 -4.32 3.48 0.71
N ALA A 246 -4.54 2.16 0.66
CA ALA A 246 -4.73 1.34 1.84
C ALA A 246 -3.57 1.45 2.85
N HIS A 247 -2.32 1.62 2.43
CA HIS A 247 -1.16 1.50 3.32
C HIS A 247 0.04 2.37 3.00
N HIS A 248 0.16 2.94 1.80
CA HIS A 248 1.26 3.82 1.45
C HIS A 248 1.05 5.21 2.06
N PRO A 249 1.94 5.67 2.96
CA PRO A 249 1.86 7.03 3.50
C PRO A 249 1.97 8.08 2.38
N ASN A 250 1.31 9.21 2.55
CA ASN A 250 1.61 10.41 1.77
C ASN A 250 2.86 11.13 2.35
N LEU A 251 3.23 12.30 1.81
CA LEU A 251 4.43 13.01 2.26
C LEU A 251 4.38 13.35 3.76
N ARG A 252 3.21 13.78 4.26
CA ARG A 252 2.96 14.02 5.68
C ARG A 252 3.10 12.75 6.52
N GLY A 253 2.58 11.63 6.05
CA GLY A 253 2.77 10.33 6.71
C GLY A 253 4.24 9.90 6.76
N TYR A 254 4.99 10.06 5.66
CA TYR A 254 6.43 9.78 5.66
C TYR A 254 7.23 10.72 6.58
N LEU A 255 6.82 11.97 6.77
CA LEU A 255 7.39 12.86 7.78
C LEU A 255 7.22 12.32 9.21
N LEU A 256 6.09 11.70 9.52
CA LEU A 256 5.88 11.05 10.82
C LEU A 256 6.82 9.86 11.01
N VAL A 257 6.98 9.01 9.98
CA VAL A 257 7.93 7.89 10.01
C VAL A 257 9.36 8.39 10.21
N ALA A 258 9.80 9.32 9.37
CA ALA A 258 11.14 9.90 9.44
C ALA A 258 11.41 10.58 10.79
N GLY A 259 10.43 11.32 11.33
CA GLY A 259 10.51 11.96 12.64
C GLY A 259 10.62 10.96 13.78
N GLY A 260 9.86 9.86 13.72
CA GLY A 260 9.96 8.76 14.68
C GLY A 260 11.34 8.11 14.68
N LEU A 261 11.82 7.73 13.49
CA LEU A 261 13.14 7.10 13.32
C LEU A 261 14.28 8.04 13.74
N ALA A 262 14.21 9.32 13.36
CA ALA A 262 15.21 10.32 13.73
C ALA A 262 15.28 10.53 15.24
N ARG A 263 14.14 10.52 15.95
CA ARG A 263 14.11 10.58 17.43
C ARG A 263 14.77 9.36 18.07
N GLN A 264 14.53 8.16 17.54
CA GLN A 264 15.19 6.97 18.08
C GLN A 264 16.69 6.97 17.78
N MET A 265 17.10 7.36 16.56
CA MET A 265 18.50 7.49 16.22
C MET A 265 19.21 8.55 17.07
N SER A 266 18.55 9.69 17.31
CA SER A 266 19.04 10.76 18.18
C SER A 266 19.35 10.26 19.58
N ARG A 267 18.44 9.50 20.20
CA ARG A 267 18.67 8.90 21.53
C ARG A 267 19.79 7.87 21.50
N MET A 268 19.76 6.98 20.51
CA MET A 268 20.70 5.86 20.42
C MET A 268 22.15 6.32 20.18
N LEU A 269 22.34 7.38 19.40
CA LEU A 269 23.66 7.93 19.10
C LEU A 269 24.02 9.14 19.98
N ASN A 270 23.14 9.57 20.88
CA ASN A 270 23.27 10.81 21.65
C ASN A 270 23.59 12.04 20.78
N ILE A 271 22.85 12.22 19.68
CA ILE A 271 23.00 13.35 18.76
C ILE A 271 21.75 14.25 18.75
N PRO A 272 21.89 15.56 18.56
CA PRO A 272 20.74 16.47 18.54
C PRO A 272 19.91 16.34 17.26
N ILE A 273 18.61 16.62 17.38
CA ILE A 273 17.74 16.84 16.21
C ILE A 273 17.83 18.31 15.82
N LEU A 274 18.38 18.58 14.64
CA LEU A 274 18.58 19.95 14.15
C LEU A 274 17.33 20.55 13.49
N SER A 275 16.45 19.71 12.94
CA SER A 275 15.21 20.16 12.30
C SER A 275 14.06 19.24 12.71
N PRO A 276 13.44 19.47 13.89
CA PRO A 276 12.41 18.59 14.42
C PRO A 276 11.07 18.70 13.66
N ASN A 277 10.80 19.84 13.04
CA ASN A 277 9.51 20.18 12.42
C ASN A 277 9.68 20.47 10.92
N LEU A 278 10.12 19.48 10.14
CA LEU A 278 10.17 19.64 8.68
C LEU A 278 8.75 19.68 8.11
N SER A 279 8.46 20.69 7.31
CA SER A 279 7.24 20.77 6.52
C SER A 279 7.33 19.93 5.25
N GLU A 280 6.21 19.72 4.58
CA GLU A 280 6.20 19.13 3.24
C GLU A 280 6.99 19.97 2.24
N ALA A 281 6.92 21.30 2.33
CA ALA A 281 7.68 22.21 1.48
C ALA A 281 9.20 22.04 1.69
N ASP A 282 9.65 21.93 2.94
CA ASP A 282 11.06 21.68 3.26
C ASP A 282 11.56 20.38 2.63
N LEU A 283 10.74 19.32 2.70
CA LEU A 283 11.09 18.04 2.10
C LEU A 283 11.19 18.14 0.58
N ARG A 284 10.24 18.83 -0.05
CA ARG A 284 10.23 19.03 -1.49
C ARG A 284 11.51 19.71 -1.96
N THR A 285 11.89 20.80 -1.30
CA THR A 285 13.14 21.50 -1.60
C THR A 285 14.37 20.64 -1.34
N ARG A 286 14.46 19.98 -0.19
CA ARG A 286 15.67 19.24 0.20
C ARG A 286 15.90 17.95 -0.59
N LEU A 287 14.84 17.27 -1.00
CA LEU A 287 14.92 16.04 -1.79
C LEU A 287 14.87 16.30 -3.30
N GLY A 288 14.67 17.56 -3.72
CA GLY A 288 14.40 17.88 -5.12
C GLY A 288 13.12 17.21 -5.63
N TYR A 289 12.11 17.02 -4.75
CA TYR A 289 10.85 16.39 -5.13
C TYR A 289 9.97 17.39 -5.89
N THR A 290 9.89 17.20 -7.20
CA THR A 290 9.29 18.13 -8.15
C THR A 290 7.78 17.89 -8.36
N SER A 291 7.16 18.74 -9.17
CA SER A 291 5.81 18.50 -9.69
C SER A 291 5.73 17.24 -10.56
N GLU A 292 6.80 16.88 -11.27
CA GLU A 292 6.87 15.65 -12.06
C GLU A 292 6.83 14.41 -11.17
N ASP A 293 7.54 14.43 -10.04
CA ASP A 293 7.53 13.33 -9.09
C ASP A 293 6.15 13.16 -8.42
N GLU A 294 5.46 14.26 -8.14
CA GLU A 294 4.10 14.24 -7.61
C GLU A 294 3.11 13.72 -8.66
N ARG A 295 3.23 14.13 -9.94
CA ARG A 295 2.43 13.58 -11.04
C ARG A 295 2.64 12.08 -11.19
N SER A 296 3.89 11.63 -11.23
CA SER A 296 4.23 10.20 -11.32
C SER A 296 3.68 9.42 -10.12
N SER A 297 3.79 9.98 -8.90
CA SER A 297 3.24 9.37 -7.69
C SER A 297 1.70 9.28 -7.72
N ALA A 298 1.03 10.33 -8.20
CA ALA A 298 -0.41 10.34 -8.38
C ALA A 298 -0.85 9.26 -9.39
N PHE A 299 -0.15 9.12 -10.52
CA PHE A 299 -0.50 8.08 -11.50
C PHE A 299 -0.22 6.66 -11.03
N LYS A 300 0.82 6.42 -10.22
CA LYS A 300 0.99 5.12 -9.54
C LYS A 300 -0.20 4.79 -8.64
N SER A 301 -0.70 5.79 -7.91
CA SER A 301 -1.91 5.64 -7.07
C SER A 301 -3.16 5.40 -7.92
N PHE A 302 -3.32 6.14 -9.01
CA PHE A 302 -4.40 5.94 -10.01
C PHE A 302 -4.43 4.48 -10.49
N ILE A 303 -3.29 3.95 -10.94
CA ILE A 303 -3.18 2.59 -11.44
C ILE A 303 -3.51 1.57 -10.36
N TRP A 304 -3.01 1.78 -9.13
CA TRP A 304 -3.34 0.92 -8.01
C TRP A 304 -4.86 0.85 -7.79
N PHE A 305 -5.54 2.00 -7.77
CA PHE A 305 -7.01 2.04 -7.63
C PHE A 305 -7.76 1.46 -8.84
N CYS A 306 -7.23 1.57 -10.06
CA CYS A 306 -7.76 0.86 -11.22
C CYS A 306 -7.61 -0.67 -11.07
N GLY A 307 -6.50 -1.15 -10.51
CA GLY A 307 -6.30 -2.55 -10.16
C GLY A 307 -7.33 -3.02 -9.12
N GLU A 308 -7.47 -2.27 -8.03
CA GLU A 308 -8.46 -2.55 -6.97
C GLU A 308 -9.89 -2.59 -7.55
N ALA A 309 -10.27 -1.63 -8.41
CA ALA A 309 -11.57 -1.59 -9.06
C ALA A 309 -11.87 -2.83 -9.93
N ASN A 310 -10.84 -3.53 -10.42
CA ASN A 310 -11.01 -4.74 -11.22
C ASN A 310 -11.17 -6.01 -10.39
N ILE A 311 -10.64 -6.00 -9.16
CA ILE A 311 -10.66 -7.15 -8.24
C ILE A 311 -11.89 -7.09 -7.33
N HIS A 312 -12.33 -5.88 -6.98
CA HIS A 312 -13.50 -5.67 -6.14
C HIS A 312 -14.80 -5.66 -6.95
N ALA A 313 -15.77 -6.45 -6.49
CA ALA A 313 -17.12 -6.44 -7.05
C ALA A 313 -17.81 -5.08 -6.88
N ASP A 314 -17.41 -4.35 -5.84
CA ASP A 314 -17.82 -2.99 -5.56
C ASP A 314 -16.70 -2.03 -5.97
N LYS A 315 -16.76 -1.58 -7.23
CA LYS A 315 -15.69 -0.78 -7.84
C LYS A 315 -15.88 0.73 -7.72
N GLU A 316 -17.02 1.21 -7.20
CA GLU A 316 -17.36 2.63 -7.21
C GLU A 316 -16.34 3.49 -6.45
N GLU A 317 -16.02 3.10 -5.23
CA GLU A 317 -15.09 3.85 -4.38
C GLU A 317 -13.66 3.83 -4.95
N ALA A 318 -13.23 2.69 -5.46
CA ALA A 318 -11.94 2.57 -6.13
C ALA A 318 -11.87 3.43 -7.40
N LEU A 319 -12.92 3.44 -8.23
CA LEU A 319 -13.02 4.31 -9.41
C LEU A 319 -13.04 5.80 -9.04
N ARG A 320 -13.73 6.17 -7.95
CA ARG A 320 -13.75 7.55 -7.43
C ARG A 320 -12.35 7.99 -7.00
N MET A 321 -11.62 7.12 -6.30
CA MET A 321 -10.24 7.40 -5.89
C MET A 321 -9.28 7.43 -7.08
N ALA A 322 -9.43 6.52 -8.06
CA ALA A 322 -8.67 6.58 -9.31
C ALA A 322 -8.88 7.94 -9.98
N ARG A 323 -10.13 8.37 -10.20
CA ARG A 323 -10.44 9.68 -10.80
C ARG A 323 -9.77 10.83 -10.05
N ARG A 324 -9.83 10.84 -8.71
CA ARG A 324 -9.15 11.85 -7.88
C ARG A 324 -7.65 11.93 -8.16
N TYR A 325 -6.98 10.79 -8.30
CA TYR A 325 -5.53 10.74 -8.56
C TYR A 325 -5.16 11.10 -9.99
N LEU A 326 -6.02 10.74 -10.97
CA LEU A 326 -5.88 11.22 -12.33
C LEU A 326 -5.93 12.75 -12.38
N GLU A 327 -6.96 13.34 -11.77
CA GLU A 327 -7.08 14.80 -11.69
C GLU A 327 -5.94 15.46 -10.91
N LEU A 328 -5.45 14.81 -9.84
CA LEU A 328 -4.27 15.31 -9.12
C LEU A 328 -3.06 15.38 -10.05
N GLY A 329 -2.74 14.29 -10.75
CA GLY A 329 -1.60 14.26 -11.67
C GLY A 329 -1.71 15.26 -12.82
N GLU A 330 -2.91 15.46 -13.36
CA GLU A 330 -3.16 16.48 -14.40
C GLU A 330 -2.99 17.90 -13.86
N ARG A 331 -3.59 18.20 -12.69
CA ARG A 331 -3.51 19.54 -12.06
C ARG A 331 -2.10 19.90 -11.63
N THR A 332 -1.33 18.95 -11.10
CA THR A 332 0.02 19.19 -10.58
C THR A 332 0.99 19.77 -11.62
N THR A 333 0.85 19.39 -12.89
CA THR A 333 1.72 19.91 -13.96
C THR A 333 0.96 20.71 -15.02
N GLY A 334 -0.37 20.86 -14.89
CA GLY A 334 -1.24 21.47 -15.90
C GLY A 334 -1.29 20.69 -17.23
N ARG A 335 -0.82 19.44 -17.27
CA ARG A 335 -0.74 18.63 -18.50
C ARG A 335 -1.85 17.57 -18.51
N PRO A 336 -2.64 17.45 -19.59
CA PRO A 336 -3.63 16.38 -19.70
C PRO A 336 -2.95 15.00 -19.72
N ALA A 337 -3.73 13.97 -19.42
CA ALA A 337 -3.29 12.57 -19.38
C ALA A 337 -4.30 11.68 -20.13
N PRO A 338 -4.46 11.86 -21.45
CA PRO A 338 -5.56 11.27 -22.21
C PRO A 338 -5.52 9.73 -22.22
N LEU A 339 -4.33 9.10 -22.16
CA LEU A 339 -4.23 7.64 -22.11
C LEU A 339 -4.65 7.09 -20.75
N TYR A 340 -4.32 7.78 -19.65
CA TYR A 340 -4.84 7.44 -18.33
C TYR A 340 -6.37 7.64 -18.24
N ARG A 341 -6.93 8.67 -18.91
CA ARG A 341 -8.39 8.83 -19.05
C ARG A 341 -9.02 7.65 -19.80
N LEU A 342 -8.36 7.14 -20.84
CA LEU A 342 -8.83 5.94 -21.57
C LEU A 342 -8.80 4.71 -20.67
N ILE A 343 -7.73 4.48 -19.92
CA ILE A 343 -7.63 3.38 -18.94
C ILE A 343 -8.77 3.48 -17.92
N LEU A 344 -9.05 4.66 -17.37
CA LEU A 344 -10.15 4.84 -16.43
C LEU A 344 -11.51 4.48 -17.07
N ALA A 345 -11.72 4.90 -18.31
CA ALA A 345 -12.96 4.61 -19.04
C ALA A 345 -13.12 3.12 -19.33
N LEU A 346 -12.05 2.42 -19.70
CA LEU A 346 -12.02 0.96 -19.87
C LEU A 346 -12.38 0.23 -18.58
N VAL A 347 -11.75 0.59 -17.44
CA VAL A 347 -12.05 -0.02 -16.14
C VAL A 347 -13.47 0.28 -15.67
N ALA A 348 -13.96 1.49 -15.93
CA ALA A 348 -15.33 1.89 -15.62
C ALA A 348 -16.36 1.16 -16.50
N GLY A 349 -16.00 0.78 -17.73
CA GLY A 349 -16.93 0.29 -18.75
C GLY A 349 -17.73 1.42 -19.41
N ASN A 350 -17.14 2.61 -19.52
CA ASN A 350 -17.81 3.79 -20.10
C ASN A 350 -17.58 3.85 -21.61
N HIS A 351 -18.39 3.12 -22.38
CA HIS A 351 -18.28 3.02 -23.84
C HIS A 351 -18.30 4.38 -24.56
N ALA A 352 -19.16 5.31 -24.15
CA ALA A 352 -19.22 6.64 -24.74
C ALA A 352 -17.89 7.41 -24.60
N THR A 353 -17.26 7.33 -23.43
CA THR A 353 -15.95 7.97 -23.20
C THR A 353 -14.83 7.27 -23.96
N ILE A 354 -14.86 5.93 -24.02
CA ILE A 354 -13.88 5.14 -24.79
C ILE A 354 -13.93 5.53 -26.26
N SER A 355 -15.11 5.52 -26.89
CA SER A 355 -15.28 5.89 -28.30
C SER A 355 -14.79 7.31 -28.59
N ARG A 356 -15.11 8.27 -27.72
CA ARG A 356 -14.66 9.67 -27.87
C ARG A 356 -13.14 9.80 -27.78
N LEU A 357 -12.49 9.11 -26.86
CA LEU A 357 -11.02 9.17 -26.72
C LEU A 357 -10.31 8.48 -27.89
N LEU A 358 -10.79 7.31 -28.32
CA LEU A 358 -10.26 6.58 -29.47
C LEU A 358 -10.53 7.27 -30.82
N ALA A 359 -11.36 8.31 -30.86
CA ALA A 359 -11.51 9.17 -32.04
C ALA A 359 -10.31 10.12 -32.24
N HIS A 360 -9.54 10.39 -31.17
CA HIS A 360 -8.36 11.25 -31.18
C HIS A 360 -7.09 10.44 -30.88
N GLU A 361 -6.86 9.38 -31.66
CA GLU A 361 -5.74 8.43 -31.50
C GLU A 361 -4.38 9.14 -31.44
N GLU A 362 -4.14 10.15 -32.28
CA GLU A 362 -2.90 10.93 -32.31
C GLU A 362 -2.55 11.57 -30.97
N THR A 363 -3.54 12.10 -30.25
CA THR A 363 -3.33 12.70 -28.92
C THR A 363 -2.94 11.66 -27.87
N LEU A 364 -3.39 10.41 -28.02
CA LEU A 364 -3.02 9.31 -27.14
C LEU A 364 -1.57 8.86 -27.38
N LEU A 365 -1.12 8.86 -28.64
CA LEU A 365 0.24 8.46 -29.02
C LEU A 365 1.30 9.50 -28.61
N GLN A 366 0.91 10.73 -28.32
CA GLN A 366 1.82 11.77 -27.81
C GLN A 366 2.09 11.65 -26.30
N ASP A 367 1.33 10.84 -25.56
CA ASP A 367 1.47 10.65 -24.11
C ASP A 367 2.60 9.65 -23.76
N THR A 368 3.85 10.05 -24.02
CA THR A 368 5.04 9.18 -23.87
C THR A 368 5.26 8.65 -22.44
N GLU A 369 4.79 9.35 -21.41
CA GLU A 369 4.81 8.87 -20.02
C GLU A 369 3.84 7.69 -19.86
N ALA A 370 2.61 7.85 -20.32
CA ALA A 370 1.60 6.82 -20.23
C ALA A 370 1.91 5.62 -21.14
N LEU A 371 2.48 5.85 -22.33
CA LEU A 371 2.89 4.77 -23.24
C LEU A 371 3.94 3.86 -22.59
N ARG A 372 4.96 4.42 -21.93
CA ARG A 372 5.94 3.61 -21.16
C ARG A 372 5.27 2.77 -20.07
N PHE A 373 4.24 3.30 -19.43
CA PHE A 373 3.46 2.54 -18.47
C PHE A 373 2.70 1.38 -19.15
N VAL A 374 1.99 1.66 -20.25
CA VAL A 374 1.26 0.65 -21.04
C VAL A 374 2.19 -0.46 -21.51
N ALA A 375 3.39 -0.11 -21.99
CA ALA A 375 4.44 -1.04 -22.39
C ALA A 375 4.81 -2.01 -21.26
N GLY A 376 5.08 -1.47 -20.07
CA GLY A 376 5.41 -2.26 -18.87
C GLY A 376 4.25 -3.11 -18.33
N HIS A 377 3.02 -2.89 -18.79
CA HIS A 377 1.81 -3.57 -18.31
C HIS A 377 0.95 -4.12 -19.46
N ARG A 378 1.57 -4.48 -20.59
CA ARG A 378 0.88 -4.86 -21.84
C ARG A 378 -0.16 -5.95 -21.66
N GLU A 379 0.13 -6.97 -20.85
CA GLU A 379 -0.83 -8.06 -20.58
C GLU A 379 -2.11 -7.56 -19.91
N TRP A 380 -1.97 -6.69 -18.90
CA TRP A 380 -3.09 -6.13 -18.16
C TRP A 380 -3.91 -5.16 -19.02
N THR A 381 -3.25 -4.28 -19.79
CA THR A 381 -3.94 -3.32 -20.66
C THR A 381 -4.63 -4.02 -21.83
N THR A 382 -4.03 -5.06 -22.43
CA THR A 382 -4.66 -5.91 -23.45
C THR A 382 -5.89 -6.62 -22.89
N TRP A 383 -5.79 -7.18 -21.68
CA TRP A 383 -6.92 -7.79 -21.01
C TRP A 383 -8.06 -6.80 -20.75
N LEU A 384 -7.76 -5.56 -20.36
CA LEU A 384 -8.77 -4.50 -20.18
C LEU A 384 -9.52 -4.19 -21.47
N VAL A 385 -8.82 -4.06 -22.59
CA VAL A 385 -9.42 -3.79 -23.91
C VAL A 385 -10.40 -4.91 -24.29
N ARG A 386 -9.97 -6.18 -24.19
CA ARG A 386 -10.82 -7.34 -24.49
C ARG A 386 -12.04 -7.42 -23.58
N ARG A 387 -11.84 -7.18 -22.28
CA ARG A 387 -12.93 -7.22 -21.28
C ARG A 387 -13.96 -6.10 -21.48
N ALA A 388 -13.56 -4.97 -22.07
CA ALA A 388 -14.46 -3.84 -22.26
C ALA A 388 -15.59 -4.11 -23.26
N GLY A 389 -15.54 -5.21 -24.03
CA GLY A 389 -16.60 -5.59 -24.98
C GLY A 389 -16.79 -4.53 -26.08
N LEU A 390 -15.69 -4.02 -26.62
CA LEU A 390 -15.70 -3.00 -27.66
C LEU A 390 -16.16 -3.59 -29.00
N SER A 391 -16.68 -2.74 -29.89
CA SER A 391 -16.87 -3.14 -31.28
C SER A 391 -15.51 -3.39 -31.96
N ALA A 392 -15.47 -4.26 -32.96
CA ALA A 392 -14.22 -4.61 -33.65
C ALA A 392 -13.39 -3.38 -34.13
N PRO A 393 -14.00 -2.30 -34.67
CA PRO A 393 -13.24 -1.10 -35.04
C PRO A 393 -12.59 -0.37 -33.86
N LEU A 394 -13.25 -0.33 -32.71
CA LEU A 394 -12.75 0.32 -31.49
C LEU A 394 -11.68 -0.55 -30.81
N GLU A 395 -11.89 -1.86 -30.78
CA GLU A 395 -10.88 -2.81 -30.30
C GLU A 395 -9.60 -2.72 -31.12
N ALA A 396 -9.70 -2.68 -32.46
CA ALA A 396 -8.54 -2.52 -33.34
C ALA A 396 -7.78 -1.20 -33.11
N ARG A 397 -8.49 -0.09 -32.86
CA ARG A 397 -7.88 1.20 -32.48
C ARG A 397 -7.14 1.11 -31.15
N ALA A 398 -7.78 0.54 -30.14
CA ALA A 398 -7.16 0.36 -28.83
C ALA A 398 -5.91 -0.52 -28.93
N GLN A 399 -5.97 -1.61 -29.72
CA GLN A 399 -4.85 -2.52 -29.91
C GLN A 399 -3.66 -1.84 -30.59
N ARG A 400 -3.87 -0.99 -31.60
CA ARG A 400 -2.78 -0.20 -32.22
C ARG A 400 -2.03 0.68 -31.22
N ILE A 401 -2.75 1.32 -30.31
CA ILE A 401 -2.12 2.13 -29.24
C ILE A 401 -1.27 1.24 -28.32
N LEU A 402 -1.76 0.04 -27.98
CA LEU A 402 -1.00 -0.92 -27.17
C LEU A 402 0.24 -1.46 -27.90
N ASP A 403 0.15 -1.65 -29.21
CA ASP A 403 1.26 -2.14 -30.03
C ASP A 403 2.33 -1.06 -30.20
N HIS A 404 1.92 0.19 -30.47
CA HIS A 404 2.83 1.34 -30.53
C HIS A 404 3.60 1.54 -29.21
N ALA A 405 2.93 1.36 -28.07
CA ALA A 405 3.59 1.42 -26.77
C ALA A 405 4.71 0.38 -26.60
N GLY A 406 4.66 -0.76 -27.31
CA GLY A 406 5.65 -1.82 -27.22
C GLY A 406 6.88 -1.64 -28.12
N GLU A 407 6.87 -0.67 -29.03
CA GLU A 407 7.95 -0.43 -30.00
C GLU A 407 8.99 0.59 -29.53
N GLY A 408 8.68 1.38 -28.49
CA GLY A 408 9.56 2.40 -27.89
C GLY A 408 9.97 2.09 -26.46
#